data_AF-A0A1W9J1D3-F1
#
_entry.id   AF-A0A1W9J1D3-F1
#
_cell.length_a   1.000
_cell.length_b   1.000
_cell.length_c   1.000
_cell.angle_alpha   90.00
_cell.angle_beta   90.00
_cell.angle_gamma   90.00
#
_symmetry.space_group_name_H-M   'P 1'
#
loop_
_entity.id
_entity.type
_entity.pdbx_description
1 polymer ?
#
loop_
_entity_poly.entity_id
_entity_poly.type
_entity_poly.pdbx_seq_one_letter_code
_entity_poly.pdbx_strand_id
1 'polypeptide(L)'
;MTDTKTFSKQQIAKIFRVSRSTVYDWEISGCPVIPPERRGYPARLVFEDVLNWRLAKLDAVGVSEAGLALEERLARERMVQFV
;
A
#
# COMPACT_ATOMS: atom_id res chain seq x y z
N MET A 1 -3.01 -18.42 10.98
CA MET A 1 -3.26 -17.97 9.59
C MET A 1 -3.33 -16.47 9.65
N THR A 2 -2.34 -15.76 9.11
CA THR A 2 -2.37 -14.30 9.04
C THR A 2 -3.37 -13.94 7.95
N ASP A 3 -4.53 -13.40 8.31
CA ASP A 3 -5.53 -12.96 7.33
C ASP A 3 -4.89 -11.96 6.38
N THR A 4 -4.73 -12.35 5.11
CA THR A 4 -4.12 -11.51 4.09
C THR A 4 -5.14 -10.44 3.68
N LYS A 5 -4.99 -9.24 4.25
CA LYS A 5 -5.90 -8.12 3.98
C LYS A 5 -5.62 -7.52 2.61
N THR A 6 -6.58 -7.68 1.70
CA THR A 6 -6.52 -7.08 0.37
C THR A 6 -7.40 -5.84 0.27
N PHE A 7 -6.96 -4.86 -0.51
CA PHE A 7 -7.64 -3.57 -0.69
C PHE A 7 -7.65 -3.16 -2.16
N SER A 8 -8.61 -2.33 -2.54
CA SER A 8 -8.60 -1.65 -3.84
C SER A 8 -7.55 -0.52 -3.85
N LYS A 9 -7.14 -0.07 -5.05
CA LYS A 9 -6.25 1.11 -5.20
C LYS A 9 -6.79 2.37 -4.51
N GLN A 10 -8.11 2.55 -4.48
CA GLN A 10 -8.73 3.68 -3.80
C GLN A 10 -8.60 3.58 -2.27
N GLN A 11 -8.73 2.38 -1.71
CA GLN A 11 -8.54 2.16 -0.27
C GLN A 11 -7.06 2.34 0.12
N ILE A 12 -6.12 1.78 -0.67
CA ILE A 12 -4.68 2.02 -0.48
C ILE A 12 -4.35 3.51 -0.50
N ALA A 13 -4.90 4.27 -1.48
CA ALA A 13 -4.69 5.71 -1.55
C ALA A 13 -5.12 6.42 -0.26
N LYS A 14 -6.28 6.04 0.32
CA LYS A 14 -6.76 6.62 1.59
C LYS A 14 -5.87 6.22 2.78
N ILE A 15 -5.43 4.96 2.85
CA ILE A 15 -4.56 4.45 3.92
C ILE A 15 -3.24 5.23 3.94
N PHE A 16 -2.61 5.43 2.79
CA PHE A 16 -1.33 6.15 2.68
C PHE A 16 -1.48 7.66 2.50
N ARG A 17 -2.70 8.20 2.53
CA ARG A 17 -3.01 9.63 2.29
C ARG A 17 -2.36 10.19 1.01
N VAL A 18 -2.43 9.41 -0.05
CA VAL A 18 -1.97 9.81 -1.39
C VAL A 18 -3.14 9.86 -2.36
N SER A 19 -2.92 10.44 -3.54
CA SER A 19 -3.91 10.40 -4.60
C SER A 19 -4.05 8.99 -5.16
N ARG A 20 -5.20 8.68 -5.79
CA ARG A 20 -5.38 7.40 -6.49
C ARG A 20 -4.37 7.25 -7.64
N SER A 21 -4.03 8.34 -8.34
CA SER A 21 -3.04 8.34 -9.41
C SER A 21 -1.66 7.91 -8.91
N THR A 22 -1.27 8.36 -7.71
CA THR A 22 -0.01 7.96 -7.07
C THR A 22 0.07 6.44 -6.86
N VAL A 23 -1.05 5.78 -6.56
CA VAL A 23 -1.08 4.31 -6.41
C VAL A 23 -0.93 3.60 -7.77
N TYR A 24 -1.39 4.20 -8.87
CA TYR A 24 -1.07 3.68 -10.21
C TYR A 24 0.40 3.89 -10.56
N ASP A 25 0.98 5.04 -10.21
CA ASP A 25 2.41 5.29 -10.42
C ASP A 25 3.27 4.30 -9.62
N TRP A 26 2.82 3.89 -8.43
CA TRP A 26 3.47 2.85 -7.64
C TRP A 26 3.44 1.49 -8.33
N GLU A 27 2.31 1.08 -8.90
CA GLU A 27 2.20 -0.15 -9.70
C GLU A 27 3.17 -0.13 -10.89
N ILE A 28 3.22 0.98 -11.63
CA ILE A 28 4.19 1.17 -12.73
C ILE A 28 5.64 1.08 -12.22
N SER A 29 5.88 1.56 -10.99
CA SER A 29 7.16 1.52 -10.31
C SER A 29 7.48 0.19 -9.61
N GLY A 30 6.66 -0.85 -9.81
CA GLY A 30 6.87 -2.20 -9.31
C GLY A 30 6.24 -2.51 -7.93
N CYS A 31 5.25 -1.73 -7.48
CA CYS A 31 4.47 -2.10 -6.30
C CYS A 31 3.65 -3.38 -6.57
N PRO A 32 3.65 -4.37 -5.66
CA PRO A 32 2.91 -5.61 -5.87
C PRO A 32 1.40 -5.39 -5.99
N VAL A 33 0.82 -5.93 -7.07
CA VAL A 33 -0.61 -5.87 -7.35
C VAL A 33 -1.11 -7.26 -7.73
N ILE A 34 -2.24 -7.65 -7.16
CA ILE A 34 -2.99 -8.84 -7.58
C ILE A 34 -3.81 -8.42 -8.81
N PRO A 35 -3.51 -8.98 -10.00
CA PRO A 35 -4.26 -8.67 -11.21
C PRO A 35 -5.73 -9.09 -11.05
N PRO A 36 -6.65 -8.42 -11.73
CA PRO A 36 -8.06 -8.78 -11.64
C PRO A 36 -8.29 -10.17 -12.24
N GLU A 37 -9.08 -10.99 -11.56
CA GLU A 37 -9.42 -12.35 -12.01
C GLU A 37 -10.19 -12.37 -13.34
N ARG A 38 -10.88 -11.27 -13.66
CA ARG A 38 -11.72 -11.11 -14.86
C ARG A 38 -11.63 -9.70 -15.41
N ARG A 39 -11.82 -9.58 -16.73
CA ARG A 39 -11.89 -8.29 -17.42
C ARG A 39 -13.01 -7.43 -16.83
N GLY A 40 -12.71 -6.17 -16.50
CA GLY A 40 -13.66 -5.22 -15.90
C GLY A 40 -13.67 -5.18 -14.37
N TYR A 41 -12.98 -6.11 -13.69
CA TYR A 41 -12.82 -6.06 -12.23
C TYR A 41 -11.60 -5.22 -11.84
N PRO A 42 -11.63 -4.54 -10.68
CA PRO A 42 -10.50 -3.77 -10.20
C PRO A 42 -9.40 -4.69 -9.67
N ALA A 43 -8.14 -4.35 -9.96
CA ALA A 43 -6.99 -4.99 -9.32
C ALA A 43 -7.00 -4.74 -7.80
N ARG A 44 -6.43 -5.69 -7.06
CA ARG A 44 -6.36 -5.68 -5.59
C ARG A 44 -4.91 -5.61 -5.15
N LEU A 45 -4.67 -5.13 -3.94
CA LEU A 45 -3.34 -5.03 -3.35
C LEU A 45 -3.36 -5.63 -1.96
N VAL A 46 -2.37 -6.43 -1.61
CA VAL A 46 -2.16 -6.90 -0.25
C VAL A 46 -1.53 -5.77 0.56
N PHE A 47 -2.12 -5.42 1.71
CA PHE A 47 -1.63 -4.30 2.49
C PHE A 47 -0.17 -4.46 2.94
N GLU A 48 0.21 -5.64 3.45
CA GLU A 48 1.58 -5.89 3.91
C GLU A 48 2.60 -5.76 2.76
N ASP A 49 2.28 -6.25 1.56
CA ASP A 49 3.17 -6.13 0.40
C ASP A 49 3.37 -4.67 -0.01
N VAL A 50 2.29 -3.88 -0.03
CA VAL A 50 2.36 -2.44 -0.33
C VAL A 50 3.16 -1.69 0.74
N LEU A 51 2.92 -2.01 2.01
CA LEU A 51 3.60 -1.40 3.14
C LEU A 51 5.10 -1.68 3.09
N ASN A 52 5.50 -2.95 2.94
CA ASN A 52 6.90 -3.34 2.84
C ASN A 52 7.59 -2.68 1.64
N TRP A 53 6.93 -2.67 0.48
CA TRP A 53 7.44 -1.98 -0.71
C TRP A 53 7.62 -0.48 -0.46
N ARG A 54 6.65 0.16 0.21
CA ARG A 54 6.69 1.60 0.50
C ARG A 54 7.81 1.95 1.47
N LEU A 55 7.98 1.18 2.55
CA LEU A 55 9.04 1.39 3.53
C LEU A 55 10.41 1.21 2.88
N ALA A 56 10.61 0.19 2.05
CA ALA A 56 11.86 -0.01 1.31
C ALA A 56 12.17 1.17 0.37
N LYS A 57 11.15 1.74 -0.29
CA LYS A 57 11.33 2.94 -1.13
C LYS A 57 11.70 4.18 -0.32
N LEU A 58 11.12 4.36 0.86
CA LEU A 58 11.42 5.50 1.75
C LEU A 58 12.82 5.36 2.35
N ASP A 59 13.21 4.16 2.74
CA ASP A 59 14.55 3.84 3.23
C ASP A 59 15.61 4.13 2.15
N ALA A 60 15.36 3.71 0.91
CA ALA A 60 16.27 3.95 -0.22
C ALA A 60 16.50 5.44 -0.54
N VAL A 61 15.60 6.34 -0.13
CA VAL A 61 15.77 7.80 -0.28
C VAL A 61 16.25 8.48 1.01
N GLY A 62 16.61 7.70 2.03
CA GLY A 62 17.24 8.19 3.26
C GLY A 62 16.27 8.70 4.32
N VAL A 63 15.01 8.24 4.33
CA VAL A 63 14.11 8.53 5.46
C VAL A 63 14.65 7.87 6.72
N SER A 64 14.67 8.60 7.84
CA SER A 64 15.17 8.09 9.12
C SER A 64 14.35 6.90 9.63
N GLU A 65 14.97 6.04 10.41
CA GLU A 65 14.31 4.89 11.06
C GLU A 65 13.05 5.31 11.83
N ALA A 66 13.11 6.43 12.57
CA ALA A 66 11.94 7.00 13.26
C ALA A 66 10.82 7.43 12.29
N GLY A 67 11.17 7.94 11.11
CA GLY A 67 10.22 8.29 10.05
C GLY A 67 9.57 7.06 9.43
N LEU A 68 10.34 6.00 9.20
CA LEU A 68 9.84 4.71 8.71
C LEU A 68 8.87 4.06 9.71
N ALA A 69 9.25 4.02 10.99
CA ALA A 69 8.40 3.50 12.07
C ALA A 69 7.10 4.31 12.22
N LEU A 70 7.18 5.63 12.07
CA LEU A 70 5.99 6.49 12.08
C LEU A 70 5.06 6.21 10.89
N GLU A 71 5.62 6.10 9.67
CA GLU A 71 4.84 5.78 8.46
C GLU A 71 4.15 4.42 8.61
N GLU A 72 4.87 3.41 9.09
CA GLU A 72 4.32 2.07 9.35
C GLU A 72 3.14 2.13 10.33
N ARG A 73 3.34 2.75 11.50
CA ARG A 73 2.31 2.87 12.52
C ARG A 73 1.06 3.56 11.97
N LEU A 74 1.24 4.69 11.27
CA LEU A 74 0.13 5.46 10.70
C LEU A 74 -0.61 4.68 9.61
N ALA A 75 0.10 3.94 8.76
CA ALA A 75 -0.52 3.11 7.73
C ALA A 75 -1.37 1.99 8.36
N ARG A 76 -0.85 1.31 9.39
CA ARG A 76 -1.56 0.25 10.12
C ARG A 76 -2.80 0.78 10.84
N GLU A 77 -2.70 1.91 11.54
CA GLU A 77 -3.84 2.56 12.21
C GLU A 77 -4.97 2.91 11.24
N ARG A 78 -4.63 3.43 10.06
CA ARG A 78 -5.61 3.78 9.03
C ARG A 78 -6.20 2.55 8.37
N MET A 79 -5.41 1.49 8.14
CA MET A 79 -5.90 0.23 7.57
C MET A 79 -7.04 -0.36 8.40
N VAL A 80 -6.97 -0.29 9.74
CA VAL A 80 -8.03 -0.79 10.64
C VAL A 80 -9.39 -0.12 10.37
N GLN A 81 -9.43 1.12 9.88
CA GLN A 81 -10.67 1.84 9.57
C GLN A 81 -11.41 1.29 8.33
N PHE A 82 -10.77 0.40 7.56
CA PHE A 82 -11.32 -0.19 6.33
C PHE A 82 -11.60 -1.69 6.46
N VAL A 83 -11.45 -2.25 7.66
CA VAL A 83 -11.65 -3.68 7.98
C VAL A 83 -13.01 -3.86 8.64
#